data_AF-A0AAW4GJK0-F1
#
_entry.id   AF-A0AAW4GJK0-F1
#
_cell.length_a   1.000
_cell.length_b   1.000
_cell.length_c   1.000
_cell.angle_alpha   90.00
_cell.angle_beta   90.00
_cell.angle_gamma   90.00
#
_symmetry.space_group_name_H-M   'P 1'
#
loop_
_entity.id
_entity.type
_entity.pdbx_description
1 polymer ?
#
loop_
_entity_poly.entity_id
_entity_poly.type
_entity_poly.pdbx_seq_one_letter_code
_entity_poly.pdbx_strand_id
1 'polypeptide(L)'
;MSMMSTMMTVMRKELRDLSRDRRTLMLTLLFGPLLYPLLILGMGKLAESRVRIQIEQPLQIPTIGAENAPNLVRFLAAQGLNTAPAPKDLAEAIRSQEIDVALRISPDFSKDWADGKPALVEVIRDSTRRAAEVPSARLQAALATYNGQVGALRLMARGVDAQVARPLEVATQDMASAEAKRGMMLSMLLPVLLTLTSFIGGAYLVMDATAGERERQSLEPLLATPGSRSAIVSGKIAAACVVGFASLLLTLIAFKASAQIAPGNVGRQLNMNIGSMLQMLLVMVPMLLIGTSLLTFLSAAAKSMKEAQSHMTWLVLLPMLPGYALMAYPVKSELWQYAVPFLSQNQMLLKVIRHEAISPTIWAVYLGASLGLAAVLWFAAVRRYHNERLAISG
;
A
#
# COMPACT_ATOMS: atom_id res chain seq x y z
N MET A 1 -8.90 17.96 -43.55
CA MET A 1 -8.76 18.21 -42.10
C MET A 1 -7.32 17.90 -41.69
N SER A 2 -6.72 18.69 -40.81
CA SER A 2 -5.37 18.38 -40.32
C SER A 2 -5.41 17.19 -39.37
N MET A 3 -4.30 16.47 -39.23
CA MET A 3 -4.19 15.33 -38.30
C MET A 3 -4.62 15.71 -36.87
N MET A 4 -4.24 16.92 -36.44
CA MET A 4 -4.60 17.49 -35.12
C MET A 4 -6.10 17.72 -34.98
N SER A 5 -6.77 18.25 -36.02
CA SER A 5 -8.21 18.54 -35.93
C SER A 5 -9.03 17.26 -35.89
N THR A 6 -8.64 16.22 -36.65
CA THR A 6 -9.27 14.90 -36.58
C THR A 6 -9.07 14.25 -35.20
N MET A 7 -7.85 14.30 -34.65
CA MET A 7 -7.55 13.77 -33.32
C MET A 7 -8.43 14.42 -32.24
N MET A 8 -8.54 15.75 -32.25
CA MET A 8 -9.35 16.51 -31.29
C MET A 8 -10.84 16.21 -31.43
N THR A 9 -11.35 16.07 -32.66
CA THR A 9 -12.75 15.72 -32.90
C THR A 9 -13.08 14.33 -32.37
N VAL A 10 -12.23 13.33 -32.66
CA VAL A 10 -12.40 11.97 -32.13
C VAL A 10 -12.34 11.99 -30.61
N MET A 11 -11.36 12.66 -30.02
CA MET A 11 -11.23 12.78 -28.57
C MET A 11 -12.51 13.37 -27.92
N ARG A 12 -13.03 14.46 -28.48
CA ARG A 12 -14.27 15.08 -27.97
C ARG A 12 -15.49 14.17 -28.11
N LYS A 13 -15.57 13.39 -29.21
CA LYS A 13 -16.63 12.41 -29.41
C LYS A 13 -16.58 11.33 -28.32
N GLU A 14 -15.42 10.71 -28.10
CA GLU A 14 -15.26 9.64 -27.09
C GLU A 14 -15.56 10.15 -25.66
N LEU A 15 -15.08 11.34 -25.31
CA LEU A 15 -15.39 11.95 -24.01
C LEU A 15 -16.88 12.27 -23.85
N ARG A 16 -17.54 12.73 -24.93
CA ARG A 16 -18.98 13.03 -24.91
C ARG A 16 -19.81 11.76 -24.77
N ASP A 17 -19.42 10.68 -25.44
CA ASP A 17 -20.13 9.41 -25.33
C ASP A 17 -19.96 8.79 -23.95
N LEU A 18 -18.76 8.85 -23.36
CA LEU A 18 -18.56 8.46 -21.96
C LEU A 18 -19.40 9.31 -20.99
N SER A 19 -19.51 10.63 -21.23
CA SER A 19 -20.30 11.53 -20.38
C SER A 19 -21.80 11.24 -20.39
N ARG A 20 -22.31 10.61 -21.45
CA ARG A 20 -23.70 10.19 -21.57
C ARG A 20 -23.98 8.92 -20.79
N ASP A 21 -23.00 8.03 -20.67
CA ASP A 21 -23.08 6.85 -19.81
C ASP A 21 -22.76 7.22 -18.34
N ARG A 22 -23.76 7.78 -17.66
CA ARG A 22 -23.65 8.21 -16.27
C ARG A 22 -23.22 7.09 -15.33
N ARG A 23 -23.65 5.85 -15.59
CA ARG A 23 -23.34 4.71 -14.74
C ARG A 23 -21.85 4.40 -14.81
N THR A 24 -21.32 4.29 -16.01
CA THR A 24 -19.89 4.06 -16.24
C THR A 24 -19.05 5.21 -15.70
N LEU A 25 -19.48 6.45 -15.95
CA LEU A 25 -18.79 7.63 -15.46
C LEU A 25 -18.70 7.63 -13.93
N MET A 26 -19.81 7.34 -13.23
CA MET A 26 -19.81 7.20 -11.77
C MET A 26 -18.92 6.06 -11.29
N LEU A 27 -18.98 4.88 -11.92
CA LEU A 27 -18.15 3.75 -11.52
C LEU A 27 -16.64 4.05 -11.69
N THR A 28 -16.27 4.70 -12.79
CA THR A 28 -14.87 4.95 -13.18
C THR A 28 -14.26 6.15 -12.45
N LEU A 29 -15.00 7.25 -12.31
CA LEU A 29 -14.49 8.50 -11.73
C LEU A 29 -14.85 8.69 -10.25
N LEU A 30 -15.96 8.13 -9.78
CA LEU A 30 -16.39 8.29 -8.38
C LEU A 30 -16.03 7.05 -7.55
N PHE A 31 -16.57 5.88 -7.88
CA PHE A 31 -16.43 4.69 -7.02
C PHE A 31 -15.00 4.14 -7.01
N GLY A 32 -14.33 4.02 -8.17
CA GLY A 32 -12.95 3.52 -8.24
C GLY A 32 -11.98 4.32 -7.35
N PRO A 33 -11.85 5.64 -7.56
CA PRO A 33 -11.00 6.51 -6.74
C PRO A 33 -11.34 6.56 -5.26
N LEU A 34 -12.62 6.46 -4.90
CA LEU A 34 -13.11 6.67 -3.53
C LEU A 34 -13.11 5.39 -2.68
N LEU A 35 -13.14 4.21 -3.32
CA LEU A 35 -13.16 2.92 -2.63
C LEU A 35 -11.98 2.75 -1.68
N TYR A 36 -10.76 3.00 -2.16
CA TYR A 36 -9.55 2.77 -1.39
C TYR A 36 -9.37 3.71 -0.19
N PRO A 37 -9.53 5.05 -0.34
CA PRO A 37 -9.53 5.94 0.83
C PRO A 37 -10.59 5.53 1.86
N LEU A 38 -11.78 5.12 1.42
CA LEU A 38 -12.84 4.67 2.32
C LEU A 38 -12.48 3.38 3.07
N LEU A 39 -11.85 2.41 2.39
CA LEU A 39 -11.31 1.21 3.03
C LEU A 39 -10.22 1.54 4.05
N ILE A 40 -9.30 2.47 3.72
CA ILE A 40 -8.23 2.89 4.63
C ILE A 40 -8.81 3.58 5.87
N LEU A 41 -9.80 4.46 5.70
CA LEU A 41 -10.48 5.08 6.84
C LEU A 41 -11.17 4.05 7.72
N GLY A 42 -11.87 3.07 7.12
CA GLY A 42 -12.53 1.99 7.84
C GLY A 42 -11.53 1.12 8.61
N MET A 43 -10.49 0.65 7.94
CA MET A 43 -9.43 -0.17 8.56
C MET A 43 -8.64 0.61 9.61
N GLY A 44 -8.36 1.89 9.37
CA GLY A 44 -7.65 2.76 10.30
C GLY A 44 -8.41 2.96 11.59
N LYS A 45 -9.72 3.24 11.52
CA LYS A 45 -10.58 3.33 12.72
C LYS A 45 -10.65 2.02 13.48
N LEU A 46 -10.76 0.88 12.78
CA LEU A 46 -10.73 -0.44 13.40
C LEU A 46 -9.38 -0.72 14.09
N ALA A 47 -8.26 -0.40 13.44
CA ALA A 47 -6.93 -0.58 14.02
C ALA A 47 -6.71 0.32 15.26
N GLU A 48 -7.08 1.60 15.18
CA GLU A 48 -6.93 2.55 16.29
C GLU A 48 -7.78 2.14 17.50
N SER A 49 -9.05 1.76 17.28
CA SER A 49 -9.91 1.27 18.37
C SER A 49 -9.33 0.02 19.05
N ARG A 50 -8.76 -0.91 18.27
CA ARG A 50 -8.10 -2.11 18.81
C ARG A 50 -6.88 -1.77 19.65
N VAL A 51 -6.00 -0.92 19.15
CA VAL A 51 -4.80 -0.47 19.87
C VAL A 51 -5.19 0.27 21.16
N ARG A 52 -6.19 1.15 21.08
CA ARG A 52 -6.69 1.89 22.24
C ARG A 52 -7.21 0.95 23.34
N ILE A 53 -8.01 -0.06 22.97
CA ILE A 53 -8.49 -1.08 23.89
C ILE A 53 -7.31 -1.86 24.50
N GLN A 54 -6.30 -2.22 23.71
CA GLN A 54 -5.18 -3.04 24.18
C GLN A 54 -4.14 -2.28 25.01
N ILE A 55 -4.01 -0.96 24.85
CA ILE A 55 -3.02 -0.13 25.56
C ILE A 55 -3.63 0.58 26.77
N GLU A 56 -4.81 1.18 26.63
CA GLU A 56 -5.41 2.00 27.70
C GLU A 56 -6.14 1.17 28.75
N GLN A 57 -6.59 -0.06 28.41
CA GLN A 57 -7.26 -0.92 29.39
C GLN A 57 -6.25 -1.77 30.17
N PRO A 58 -6.53 -2.07 31.45
CA PRO A 58 -5.81 -3.08 32.19
C PRO A 58 -5.88 -4.42 31.46
N LEU A 59 -4.73 -5.01 31.17
CA LEU A 59 -4.66 -6.30 30.50
C LEU A 59 -4.78 -7.40 31.54
N GLN A 60 -5.77 -8.26 31.41
CA GLN A 60 -5.92 -9.46 32.23
C GLN A 60 -5.04 -10.57 31.65
N ILE A 61 -4.10 -11.07 32.44
CA ILE A 61 -3.14 -12.10 32.03
C ILE A 61 -3.43 -13.36 32.83
N PRO A 62 -4.02 -14.39 32.20
CA PRO A 62 -4.13 -15.72 32.78
C PRO A 62 -2.77 -16.22 33.25
N THR A 63 -2.64 -16.42 34.56
CA THR A 63 -1.37 -16.72 35.21
C THR A 63 -1.44 -18.03 35.98
N ILE A 64 -0.54 -18.96 35.66
CA ILE A 64 -0.33 -20.19 36.43
C ILE A 64 0.76 -19.91 37.47
N GLY A 65 0.49 -20.26 38.73
CA GLY A 65 1.47 -20.10 39.82
C GLY A 65 1.65 -18.66 40.32
N ALA A 66 0.61 -17.83 40.23
CA ALA A 66 0.65 -16.44 40.73
C ALA A 66 1.08 -16.35 42.21
N GLU A 67 0.70 -17.36 43.00
CA GLU A 67 1.05 -17.49 44.43
C GLU A 67 2.56 -17.66 44.67
N ASN A 68 3.29 -18.19 43.69
CA ASN A 68 4.73 -18.44 43.81
C ASN A 68 5.56 -17.14 43.72
N ALA A 69 4.99 -16.04 43.21
CA ALA A 69 5.74 -14.79 43.00
C ALA A 69 4.91 -13.53 43.34
N PRO A 70 4.48 -13.34 44.61
CA PRO A 70 3.58 -12.25 44.98
C PRO A 70 4.16 -10.85 44.69
N ASN A 71 5.48 -10.68 44.81
CA ASN A 71 6.16 -9.42 44.50
C ASN A 71 6.15 -9.10 43.00
N LEU A 72 6.34 -10.11 42.14
CA LEU A 72 6.27 -9.97 40.69
C LEU A 72 4.84 -9.64 40.26
N VAL A 73 3.85 -10.34 40.81
CA VAL A 73 2.43 -10.09 40.53
C VAL A 73 2.03 -8.66 40.88
N ARG A 74 2.46 -8.16 42.05
CA ARG A 74 2.22 -6.76 42.44
C ARG A 74 2.87 -5.76 41.50
N PHE A 75 4.09 -6.04 41.05
CA PHE A 75 4.78 -5.19 40.07
C PHE A 75 4.05 -5.14 38.72
N LEU A 76 3.61 -6.30 38.22
CA LEU A 76 2.84 -6.40 36.97
C LEU A 76 1.51 -5.64 37.09
N ALA A 77 0.79 -5.78 38.21
CA ALA A 77 -0.45 -5.06 38.46
C ALA A 77 -0.26 -3.53 38.46
N ALA A 78 0.85 -3.04 39.03
CA ALA A 78 1.20 -1.61 39.01
C ALA A 78 1.46 -1.07 37.58
N GLN A 79 1.80 -1.94 36.62
CA GLN A 79 1.96 -1.62 35.20
C GLN A 79 0.65 -1.84 34.39
N GLY A 80 -0.47 -2.08 35.07
CA GLY A 80 -1.76 -2.37 34.44
C GLY A 80 -1.85 -3.77 33.82
N LEU A 81 -0.98 -4.69 34.25
CA LEU A 81 -0.98 -6.11 33.86
C LEU A 81 -1.52 -6.94 35.04
N ASN A 82 -2.84 -7.11 35.09
CA ASN A 82 -3.50 -7.80 36.19
C ASN A 82 -3.49 -9.30 35.94
N THR A 83 -3.10 -10.07 36.95
CA THR A 83 -3.13 -11.53 36.85
C THR A 83 -4.55 -12.06 37.04
N ALA A 84 -5.00 -12.91 36.14
CA ALA A 84 -6.26 -13.64 36.23
C ALA A 84 -6.00 -15.13 36.46
N PRO A 85 -6.91 -15.88 37.09
CA PRO A 85 -6.76 -17.33 37.22
C PRO A 85 -6.69 -17.98 35.83
N ALA A 86 -5.69 -18.84 35.63
CA ALA A 86 -5.52 -19.56 34.38
C ALA A 86 -6.62 -20.65 34.22
N PRO A 87 -7.19 -20.83 33.02
CA PRO A 87 -8.06 -21.97 32.73
C PRO A 87 -7.35 -23.31 32.94
N LYS A 88 -8.14 -24.37 33.19
CA LYS A 88 -7.62 -25.73 33.37
C LYS A 88 -6.84 -26.23 32.15
N ASP A 89 -7.29 -25.89 30.94
CA ASP A 89 -6.55 -26.13 29.69
C ASP A 89 -6.14 -24.81 29.03
N LEU A 90 -4.96 -24.32 29.41
CA LEU A 90 -4.39 -23.09 28.87
C LEU A 90 -4.02 -23.23 27.38
N ALA A 91 -3.62 -24.42 26.95
CA ALA A 91 -3.22 -24.65 25.56
C ALA A 91 -4.44 -24.63 24.64
N GLU A 92 -5.54 -25.24 25.07
CA GLU A 92 -6.80 -25.19 24.34
C GLU A 92 -7.36 -23.77 24.30
N ALA A 93 -7.34 -23.02 25.42
CA ALA A 93 -7.85 -21.64 25.45
C ALA A 93 -7.06 -20.66 24.55
N ILE A 94 -5.75 -20.88 24.38
CA ILE A 94 -4.95 -20.11 23.42
C ILE A 94 -5.26 -20.55 21.97
N ARG A 95 -5.46 -21.86 21.73
CA ARG A 95 -5.84 -22.37 20.41
C ARG A 95 -7.25 -21.93 19.99
N SER A 96 -8.20 -21.91 20.93
CA SER A 96 -9.59 -21.46 20.74
C SER A 96 -9.72 -19.94 20.64
N GLN A 97 -8.62 -19.21 20.83
CA GLN A 97 -8.53 -17.75 20.73
C GLN A 97 -9.28 -16.99 21.82
N GLU A 98 -9.55 -17.62 22.96
CA GLU A 98 -10.13 -16.95 24.13
C GLU A 98 -9.07 -16.12 24.87
N ILE A 99 -7.80 -16.54 24.79
CA ILE A 99 -6.67 -15.90 25.45
C ILE A 99 -5.55 -15.63 24.44
N ASP A 100 -5.11 -14.37 24.38
CA ASP A 100 -4.01 -13.95 23.49
C ASP A 100 -2.61 -14.24 24.07
N VAL A 101 -2.44 -14.10 25.39
CA VAL A 101 -1.17 -14.32 26.09
C VAL A 101 -1.40 -14.83 27.50
N ALA A 102 -0.52 -15.71 27.97
CA ALA A 102 -0.54 -16.22 29.33
C ALA A 102 0.86 -16.24 29.96
N LEU A 103 0.89 -16.27 31.29
CA LEU A 103 2.10 -16.29 32.10
C LEU A 103 2.15 -17.59 32.91
N ARG A 104 3.27 -18.32 32.84
CA ARG A 104 3.52 -19.46 33.72
C ARG A 104 4.71 -19.15 34.62
N ILE A 105 4.48 -19.21 35.92
CA ILE A 105 5.52 -19.05 36.94
C ILE A 105 5.85 -20.44 37.46
N SER A 106 7.13 -20.81 37.43
CA SER A 106 7.58 -22.12 37.91
C SER A 106 7.21 -22.33 39.39
N PRO A 107 6.83 -23.56 39.80
CA PRO A 107 6.69 -23.91 41.23
C PRO A 107 7.97 -23.64 42.04
N ASP A 108 9.14 -23.81 41.42
CA ASP A 108 10.44 -23.59 42.05
C ASP A 108 10.83 -22.10 42.15
N PHE A 109 9.98 -21.18 41.66
CA PHE A 109 10.29 -19.75 41.59
C PHE A 109 10.75 -19.20 42.95
N SER A 110 10.01 -19.49 44.03
CA SER A 110 10.35 -18.99 45.37
C SER A 110 11.71 -19.47 45.86
N LYS A 111 12.05 -20.72 45.56
CA LYS A 111 13.32 -21.34 45.96
C LYS A 111 14.49 -20.75 45.18
N ASP A 112 14.39 -20.74 43.85
CA ASP A 112 15.44 -20.16 42.99
C ASP A 112 15.61 -18.67 43.25
N TRP A 113 14.51 -17.97 43.55
CA TRP A 113 14.53 -16.55 43.90
C TRP A 113 15.29 -16.28 45.21
N ALA A 114 15.06 -17.09 46.25
CA ALA A 114 15.74 -16.98 47.53
C ALA A 114 17.23 -17.36 47.44
N ASP A 115 17.55 -18.38 46.65
CA ASP A 115 18.93 -18.82 46.35
C ASP A 115 19.73 -17.80 45.51
N GLY A 116 19.08 -16.73 45.03
CA GLY A 116 19.69 -15.75 44.15
C GLY A 116 19.94 -16.25 42.72
N LYS A 117 19.32 -17.38 42.35
CA LYS A 117 19.33 -17.93 40.99
C LYS A 117 18.27 -17.24 40.11
N PRO A 118 18.37 -17.36 38.77
CA PRO A 118 17.31 -16.93 37.86
C PRO A 118 16.08 -17.83 38.05
N ALA A 119 14.95 -17.24 38.46
CA ALA A 119 13.70 -17.96 38.61
C ALA A 119 12.95 -18.02 37.27
N LEU A 120 12.52 -19.21 36.85
CA LEU A 120 11.91 -19.43 35.54
C LEU A 120 10.47 -18.86 35.46
N VAL A 121 10.24 -18.06 34.43
CA VAL A 121 8.93 -17.51 34.05
C VAL A 121 8.76 -17.65 32.54
N GLU A 122 7.65 -18.22 32.09
CA GLU A 122 7.36 -18.47 30.68
C GLU A 122 6.20 -17.60 30.20
N VAL A 123 6.40 -16.96 29.04
CA VAL A 123 5.34 -16.25 28.32
C VAL A 123 4.81 -17.15 27.22
N ILE A 124 3.56 -17.59 27.37
CA ILE A 124 2.91 -18.51 26.44
C ILE A 124 2.05 -17.70 25.48
N ARG A 125 2.34 -17.82 24.18
CA ARG A 125 1.60 -17.15 23.10
C ARG A 125 1.63 -17.99 21.83
N ASP A 126 0.67 -17.75 20.94
CA ASP A 126 0.73 -18.20 19.55
C ASP A 126 1.36 -17.09 18.69
N SER A 127 2.57 -17.31 18.18
CA SER A 127 3.30 -16.34 17.37
C SER A 127 2.68 -16.08 16.00
N THR A 128 1.73 -16.91 15.55
CA THR A 128 1.01 -16.68 14.29
C THR A 128 -0.12 -15.66 14.46
N ARG A 129 -0.45 -15.28 15.71
CA ARG A 129 -1.56 -14.38 16.03
C ARG A 129 -1.10 -12.96 16.26
N ARG A 130 -1.49 -12.06 15.36
CA ARG A 130 -1.27 -10.61 15.52
C ARG A 130 -1.91 -10.03 16.78
N ALA A 131 -3.02 -10.60 17.24
CA ALA A 131 -3.69 -10.14 18.46
C ALA A 131 -2.82 -10.32 19.71
N ALA A 132 -1.91 -11.31 19.72
CA ALA A 132 -1.00 -11.57 20.82
C ALA A 132 0.26 -10.68 20.80
N GLU A 133 0.57 -9.98 19.71
CA GLU A 133 1.81 -9.19 19.58
C GLU A 133 1.89 -8.07 20.63
N VAL A 134 0.87 -7.22 20.72
CA VAL A 134 0.87 -6.09 21.67
C VAL A 134 0.82 -6.55 23.13
N PRO A 135 -0.09 -7.47 23.53
CA PRO A 135 -0.09 -8.03 24.89
C PRO A 135 1.24 -8.68 25.30
N SER A 136 1.83 -9.49 24.42
CA SER A 136 3.09 -10.17 24.72
C SER A 136 4.27 -9.21 24.79
N ALA A 137 4.34 -8.19 23.93
CA ALA A 137 5.36 -7.15 24.00
C ALA A 137 5.27 -6.35 25.31
N ARG A 138 4.05 -5.97 25.75
CA ARG A 138 3.83 -5.30 27.05
C ARG A 138 4.32 -6.16 28.22
N LEU A 139 3.94 -7.43 28.24
CA LEU A 139 4.35 -8.37 29.29
C LEU A 139 5.87 -8.56 29.31
N GLN A 140 6.50 -8.79 28.15
CA GLN A 140 7.95 -8.96 28.05
C GLN A 140 8.72 -7.71 28.48
N ALA A 141 8.25 -6.51 28.10
CA ALA A 141 8.86 -5.25 28.53
C ALA A 141 8.77 -5.05 30.05
N ALA A 142 7.63 -5.39 30.66
CA ALA A 142 7.46 -5.33 32.12
C ALA A 142 8.38 -6.33 32.83
N LEU A 143 8.46 -7.57 32.35
CA LEU A 143 9.37 -8.60 32.89
C LEU A 143 10.84 -8.18 32.77
N ALA A 144 11.25 -7.61 31.62
CA ALA A 144 12.61 -7.11 31.43
C ALA A 144 12.95 -5.95 32.39
N THR A 145 11.98 -5.06 32.62
CA THR A 145 12.12 -3.95 33.59
C THR A 145 12.30 -4.49 35.00
N TYR A 146 11.46 -5.43 35.43
CA TYR A 146 11.56 -6.07 36.74
C TYR A 146 12.90 -6.79 36.92
N ASN A 147 13.32 -7.57 35.91
CA ASN A 147 14.61 -8.28 35.91
C ASN A 147 15.78 -7.30 36.07
N GLY A 148 15.74 -6.16 35.36
CA GLY A 148 16.76 -5.12 35.46
C GLY A 148 16.82 -4.45 36.83
N GLN A 149 15.67 -4.13 37.44
CA GLN A 149 15.59 -3.50 38.76
C GLN A 149 16.11 -4.43 39.85
N VAL A 150 15.63 -5.68 39.87
CA VAL A 150 16.06 -6.64 40.90
C VAL A 150 17.51 -7.06 40.70
N GLY A 151 17.97 -7.24 39.46
CA GLY A 151 19.36 -7.52 39.15
C GLY A 151 20.30 -6.45 39.72
N ALA A 152 19.96 -5.16 39.52
CA ALA A 152 20.73 -4.05 40.08
C ALA A 152 20.77 -4.07 41.62
N LEU A 153 19.63 -4.29 42.28
CA LEU A 153 19.57 -4.39 43.74
C LEU A 153 20.40 -5.56 44.28
N ARG A 154 20.37 -6.71 43.59
CA ARG A 154 21.15 -7.90 43.94
C ARG A 154 22.66 -7.71 43.78
N LEU A 155 23.10 -6.85 42.87
CA LEU A 155 24.52 -6.47 42.71
C LEU A 155 24.95 -5.51 43.81
N MET A 156 24.15 -4.45 44.05
CA MET A 156 24.42 -3.47 45.10
C MET A 156 24.49 -4.11 46.49
N ALA A 157 23.59 -5.05 46.79
CA ALA A 157 23.59 -5.79 48.05
C ALA A 157 24.85 -6.65 48.27
N ARG A 158 25.60 -6.94 47.20
CA ARG A 158 26.88 -7.67 47.25
C ARG A 158 28.09 -6.74 47.11
N GLY A 159 27.89 -5.42 47.18
CA GLY A 159 28.95 -4.42 47.01
C GLY A 159 29.46 -4.29 45.57
N VAL A 160 28.73 -4.84 44.60
CA VAL A 160 29.07 -4.73 43.17
C VAL A 160 28.28 -3.57 42.57
N ASP A 161 28.97 -2.67 41.88
CA ASP A 161 28.32 -1.61 41.13
C ASP A 161 27.44 -2.22 40.02
N ALA A 162 26.16 -1.83 39.99
CA ALA A 162 25.20 -2.30 39.01
C ALA A 162 25.58 -1.91 37.56
N GLN A 163 26.40 -0.87 37.36
CA GLN A 163 26.90 -0.47 36.04
C GLN A 163 27.80 -1.54 35.41
N VAL A 164 28.47 -2.38 36.21
CA VAL A 164 29.31 -3.49 35.69
C VAL A 164 28.48 -4.47 34.85
N ALA A 165 27.19 -4.64 35.17
CA ALA A 165 26.28 -5.50 34.41
C ALA A 165 25.63 -4.81 33.20
N ARG A 166 25.88 -3.51 32.99
CA ARG A 166 25.36 -2.70 31.86
C ARG A 166 26.50 -1.90 31.21
N PRO A 167 27.47 -2.58 30.57
CA PRO A 167 28.65 -1.92 30.02
C PRO A 167 28.35 -1.06 28.77
N LEU A 168 27.16 -1.20 28.17
CA LEU A 168 26.75 -0.45 26.99
C LEU A 168 25.56 0.45 27.31
N GLU A 169 25.73 1.75 27.09
CA GLU A 169 24.63 2.71 27.02
C GLU A 169 24.22 2.87 25.56
N VAL A 170 23.24 2.08 25.13
CA VAL A 170 22.75 2.12 23.74
C VAL A 170 21.78 3.28 23.60
N ALA A 171 22.20 4.34 22.91
CA ALA A 171 21.35 5.45 22.52
C ALA A 171 20.96 5.33 21.03
N THR A 172 19.66 5.39 20.74
CA THR A 172 19.15 5.40 19.36
C THR A 172 18.89 6.82 18.91
N GLN A 173 19.63 7.28 17.89
CA GLN A 173 19.35 8.56 17.23
C GLN A 173 18.59 8.30 15.92
N ASP A 174 17.32 8.66 15.89
CA ASP A 174 16.47 8.52 14.71
C ASP A 174 16.67 9.71 13.75
N MET A 175 17.30 9.45 12.60
CA MET A 175 17.55 10.46 11.56
C MET A 175 16.36 10.71 10.63
N ALA A 176 15.25 9.98 10.76
CA ALA A 176 14.10 10.16 9.89
C ALA A 176 13.38 11.47 10.22
N SER A 177 13.10 12.27 9.19
CA SER A 177 12.27 13.47 9.30
C SER A 177 10.87 13.12 9.78
N ALA A 178 10.18 14.08 10.41
CA ALA A 178 8.81 13.89 10.86
C ALA A 178 7.88 13.56 9.67
N GLU A 179 8.15 14.13 8.51
CA GLU A 179 7.46 13.91 7.24
C GLU A 179 7.68 12.48 6.73
N ALA A 180 8.91 11.97 6.75
CA ALA A 180 9.22 10.61 6.32
C ALA A 180 8.54 9.56 7.23
N LYS A 181 8.48 9.82 8.55
CA LYS A 181 7.75 8.96 9.49
C LYS A 181 6.24 8.97 9.23
N ARG A 182 5.66 10.14 8.95
CA ARG A 182 4.23 10.26 8.58
C ARG A 182 3.93 9.50 7.29
N GLY A 183 4.83 9.60 6.31
CA GLY A 183 4.71 8.93 5.02
C GLY A 183 4.90 7.41 5.05
N MET A 184 5.26 6.79 6.19
CA MET A 184 5.57 5.35 6.24
C MET A 184 4.38 4.47 5.82
N MET A 185 3.18 4.75 6.35
CA MET A 185 1.97 4.00 5.95
C MET A 185 1.63 4.24 4.47
N LEU A 186 1.74 5.49 4.01
CA LEU A 186 1.49 5.88 2.62
C LEU A 186 2.48 5.20 1.66
N SER A 187 3.73 5.02 2.10
CA SER A 187 4.81 4.43 1.31
C SER A 187 4.55 2.98 0.90
N MET A 188 3.74 2.25 1.67
CA MET A 188 3.39 0.87 1.33
C MET A 188 2.22 0.77 0.34
N LEU A 189 1.24 1.68 0.43
CA LEU A 189 -0.05 1.54 -0.27
C LEU A 189 -0.19 2.45 -1.49
N LEU A 190 0.21 3.72 -1.37
CA LEU A 190 0.02 4.69 -2.45
C LEU A 190 0.74 4.30 -3.74
N PRO A 191 1.98 3.76 -3.73
CA PRO A 191 2.65 3.42 -4.98
C PRO A 191 1.89 2.39 -5.81
N VAL A 192 1.44 1.29 -5.19
CA VAL A 192 0.68 0.24 -5.87
C VAL A 192 -0.64 0.82 -6.41
N LEU A 193 -1.35 1.57 -5.56
CA LEU A 193 -2.65 2.13 -5.89
C LEU A 193 -2.57 3.13 -7.05
N LEU A 194 -1.70 4.14 -6.95
CA LEU A 194 -1.57 5.17 -7.99
C LEU A 194 -1.07 4.58 -9.30
N THR A 195 -0.15 3.61 -9.24
CA THR A 195 0.33 2.92 -10.45
C THR A 195 -0.80 2.15 -11.12
N LEU A 196 -1.62 1.43 -10.35
CA LEU A 196 -2.75 0.65 -10.88
C LEU A 196 -3.85 1.57 -11.44
N THR A 197 -4.23 2.62 -10.71
CA THR A 197 -5.18 3.64 -11.17
C THR A 197 -4.68 4.33 -12.44
N SER A 198 -3.39 4.66 -12.54
CA SER A 198 -2.84 5.33 -13.72
C SER A 198 -2.78 4.40 -14.93
N PHE A 199 -2.36 3.15 -14.72
CA PHE A 199 -2.21 2.18 -15.81
C PHE A 199 -3.55 1.77 -16.43
N ILE A 200 -4.61 1.67 -15.61
CA ILE A 200 -5.91 1.10 -16.00
C ILE A 200 -7.03 2.14 -15.97
N GLY A 201 -6.75 3.38 -15.54
CA GLY A 201 -7.78 4.42 -15.37
C GLY A 201 -8.55 4.78 -16.65
N GLY A 202 -7.93 4.58 -17.82
CA GLY A 202 -8.58 4.75 -19.13
C GLY A 202 -9.11 3.47 -19.76
N ALA A 203 -9.00 2.32 -19.09
CA ALA A 203 -9.20 1.01 -19.72
C ALA A 203 -10.62 0.79 -20.23
N TYR A 204 -11.64 1.20 -19.46
CA TYR A 204 -13.03 1.08 -19.90
C TYR A 204 -13.26 1.79 -21.24
N LEU A 205 -12.82 3.05 -21.35
CA LEU A 205 -12.98 3.83 -22.57
C LEU A 205 -12.23 3.21 -23.74
N VAL A 206 -10.98 2.77 -23.52
CA VAL A 206 -10.18 2.14 -24.59
C VAL A 206 -10.84 0.86 -25.10
N MET A 207 -11.34 0.01 -24.20
CA MET A 207 -11.97 -1.26 -24.57
C MET A 207 -13.28 -1.04 -25.33
N ASP A 208 -14.17 -0.17 -24.83
CA ASP A 208 -15.45 0.12 -25.50
C ASP A 208 -15.21 0.82 -26.85
N ALA A 209 -14.32 1.82 -26.89
CA ALA A 209 -13.99 2.56 -28.11
C ALA A 209 -13.18 1.74 -29.13
N THR A 210 -12.64 0.58 -28.77
CA THR A 210 -11.81 -0.25 -29.68
C THR A 210 -12.46 -1.59 -29.96
N ALA A 211 -12.51 -2.46 -28.95
CA ALA A 211 -13.07 -3.80 -29.08
C ALA A 211 -14.61 -3.74 -29.16
N GLY A 212 -15.24 -2.83 -28.41
CA GLY A 212 -16.69 -2.62 -28.45
C GLY A 212 -17.18 -2.09 -29.80
N GLU A 213 -16.50 -1.09 -30.37
CA GLU A 213 -16.81 -0.60 -31.73
C GLU A 213 -16.57 -1.66 -32.81
N ARG A 214 -15.55 -2.52 -32.63
CA ARG A 214 -15.30 -3.64 -33.53
C ARG A 214 -16.42 -4.68 -33.46
N GLU A 215 -16.83 -5.05 -32.26
CA GLU A 215 -17.92 -6.01 -32.03
C GLU A 215 -19.26 -5.50 -32.58
N ARG A 216 -19.51 -4.19 -32.51
CA ARG A 216 -20.70 -3.53 -33.07
C ARG A 216 -20.58 -3.20 -34.57
N GLN A 217 -19.48 -3.59 -35.22
CA GLN A 217 -19.18 -3.30 -36.63
C GLN A 217 -19.21 -1.81 -36.99
N SER A 218 -19.07 -0.92 -36.00
CA SER A 218 -19.06 0.54 -36.21
C SER A 218 -17.66 1.08 -36.52
N LEU A 219 -16.63 0.25 -36.35
CA LEU A 219 -15.23 0.61 -36.60
C LEU A 219 -14.91 0.70 -38.10
N GLU A 220 -15.54 -0.11 -38.94
CA GLU A 220 -15.34 -0.11 -40.40
C GLU A 220 -15.79 1.22 -41.05
N PRO A 221 -17.02 1.74 -40.81
CA PRO A 221 -17.43 3.05 -41.28
C PRO A 221 -16.52 4.20 -40.80
N LEU A 222 -16.00 4.10 -39.56
CA LEU A 222 -15.10 5.12 -39.01
C LEU A 222 -13.76 5.16 -39.76
N LEU A 223 -13.22 4.00 -40.13
CA LEU A 223 -11.98 3.88 -40.90
C LEU A 223 -12.15 4.22 -42.40
N ALA A 224 -13.39 4.22 -42.91
CA ALA A 224 -13.73 4.68 -44.26
C ALA A 224 -13.85 6.21 -44.35
N THR A 225 -13.84 6.93 -43.22
CA THR A 225 -13.82 8.40 -43.23
C THR A 225 -12.49 8.93 -43.80
N PRO A 226 -12.47 10.14 -44.40
CA PRO A 226 -11.24 10.74 -44.97
C PRO A 226 -10.19 11.15 -43.92
N GLY A 227 -10.32 10.73 -42.66
CA GLY A 227 -9.35 10.97 -41.59
C GLY A 227 -8.24 9.92 -41.57
N SER A 228 -6.99 10.34 -41.33
CA SER A 228 -5.88 9.41 -41.16
C SER A 228 -6.11 8.47 -39.98
N ARG A 229 -5.89 7.16 -40.15
CA ARG A 229 -6.07 6.16 -39.09
C ARG A 229 -5.23 6.47 -37.84
N SER A 230 -4.03 7.01 -38.02
CA SER A 230 -3.16 7.46 -36.92
C SER A 230 -3.81 8.56 -36.06
N ALA A 231 -4.50 9.53 -36.67
CA ALA A 231 -5.24 10.56 -35.94
C ALA A 231 -6.42 9.98 -35.14
N ILE A 232 -7.13 9.00 -35.70
CA ILE A 232 -8.26 8.34 -35.03
C ILE A 232 -7.79 7.61 -33.77
N VAL A 233 -6.74 6.78 -33.90
CA VAL A 233 -6.17 6.02 -32.77
C VAL A 233 -5.62 6.98 -31.71
N SER A 234 -4.88 8.01 -32.11
CA SER A 234 -4.33 8.99 -31.18
C SER A 234 -5.43 9.75 -30.45
N GLY A 235 -6.55 10.04 -31.12
CA GLY A 235 -7.71 10.68 -30.50
C GLY A 235 -8.37 9.80 -29.43
N LYS A 236 -8.48 8.49 -29.68
CA LYS A 236 -8.98 7.50 -28.71
C LYS A 236 -8.04 7.38 -27.50
N ILE A 237 -6.73 7.27 -27.73
CA ILE A 237 -5.73 7.22 -26.65
C ILE A 237 -5.74 8.52 -25.83
N ALA A 238 -5.81 9.68 -26.48
CA ALA A 238 -5.89 10.97 -25.80
C ALA A 238 -7.15 11.08 -24.92
N ALA A 239 -8.31 10.62 -25.40
CA ALA A 239 -9.53 10.61 -24.61
C ALA A 239 -9.38 9.72 -23.36
N ALA A 240 -8.78 8.54 -23.52
CA ALA A 240 -8.51 7.63 -22.41
C ALA A 240 -7.53 8.22 -21.39
N CYS A 241 -6.52 8.96 -21.86
CA CYS A 241 -5.61 9.70 -20.99
C CYS A 241 -6.34 10.78 -20.20
N VAL A 242 -7.25 11.54 -20.81
CA VAL A 242 -8.03 12.56 -20.08
C VAL A 242 -8.86 11.91 -18.97
N VAL A 243 -9.51 10.78 -19.24
CA VAL A 243 -10.31 10.05 -18.25
C VAL A 243 -9.43 9.48 -17.14
N GLY A 244 -8.31 8.83 -17.49
CA GLY A 244 -7.39 8.27 -16.50
C GLY A 244 -6.71 9.34 -15.66
N PHE A 245 -6.38 10.50 -16.24
CA PHE A 245 -5.85 11.66 -15.51
C PHE A 245 -6.89 12.23 -14.54
N ALA A 246 -8.15 12.37 -14.98
CA ALA A 246 -9.24 12.81 -14.10
C ALA A 246 -9.47 11.82 -12.95
N SER A 247 -9.45 10.51 -13.23
CA SER A 247 -9.56 9.45 -12.21
C SER A 247 -8.42 9.53 -11.20
N LEU A 248 -7.18 9.67 -11.67
CA LEU A 248 -6.00 9.81 -10.84
C LEU A 248 -6.04 11.08 -9.96
N LEU A 249 -6.46 12.21 -10.53
CA LEU A 249 -6.63 13.46 -9.79
C LEU A 249 -7.70 13.30 -8.69
N LEU A 250 -8.83 12.69 -9.01
CA LEU A 250 -9.89 12.40 -8.05
C LEU A 250 -9.40 11.46 -6.95
N THR A 251 -8.57 10.46 -7.27
CA THR A 251 -7.95 9.59 -6.26
C THR A 251 -7.09 10.38 -5.28
N LEU A 252 -6.22 11.25 -5.77
CA LEU A 252 -5.38 12.09 -4.92
C LEU A 252 -6.23 13.05 -4.06
N ILE A 253 -7.27 13.65 -4.63
CA ILE A 253 -8.21 14.51 -3.90
C ILE A 253 -8.94 13.71 -2.81
N ALA A 254 -9.43 12.51 -3.14
CA ALA A 254 -10.12 11.64 -2.20
C ALA A 254 -9.21 11.20 -1.05
N PHE A 255 -7.92 10.93 -1.31
CA PHE A 255 -6.92 10.68 -0.28
C PHE A 255 -6.73 11.88 0.65
N LYS A 256 -6.55 13.08 0.07
CA LYS A 256 -6.39 14.30 0.87
C LYS A 256 -7.64 14.60 1.70
N ALA A 257 -8.83 14.48 1.13
CA ALA A 257 -10.10 14.66 1.84
C ALA A 257 -10.26 13.64 2.97
N SER A 258 -9.91 12.38 2.71
CA SER A 258 -9.94 11.32 3.72
C SER A 258 -8.98 11.61 4.87
N ALA A 259 -7.77 12.10 4.58
CA ALA A 259 -6.80 12.49 5.60
C ALA A 259 -7.32 13.62 6.52
N GLN A 260 -8.14 14.53 5.98
CA GLN A 260 -8.73 15.63 6.76
C GLN A 260 -9.90 15.18 7.64
N ILE A 261 -10.66 14.16 7.20
CA ILE A 261 -11.81 13.61 7.94
C ILE A 261 -11.37 12.57 8.98
N ALA A 262 -10.23 11.91 8.77
CA ALA A 262 -9.70 10.89 9.66
C ALA A 262 -9.34 11.48 11.04
N PRO A 263 -9.87 10.92 12.15
CA PRO A 263 -9.52 11.38 13.48
C PRO A 263 -8.07 11.02 13.86
N GLY A 264 -7.53 11.77 14.83
CA GLY A 264 -6.33 11.38 15.57
C GLY A 264 -5.01 11.39 14.80
N ASN A 265 -4.17 10.38 15.07
CA ASN A 265 -2.84 10.24 14.47
C ASN A 265 -2.90 9.74 13.03
N VAL A 266 -3.97 9.01 12.66
CA VAL A 266 -4.15 8.45 11.32
C VAL A 266 -4.30 9.57 10.28
N GLY A 267 -5.16 10.57 10.53
CA GLY A 267 -5.33 11.70 9.60
C GLY A 267 -4.05 12.50 9.39
N ARG A 268 -3.25 12.69 10.45
CA ARG A 268 -1.95 13.37 10.36
C ARG A 268 -0.90 12.59 9.57
N GLN A 269 -0.93 11.26 9.60
CA GLN A 269 -0.03 10.42 8.81
C GLN A 269 -0.42 10.38 7.34
N LEU A 270 -1.72 10.47 7.03
CA LEU A 270 -2.23 10.45 5.67
C LEU A 270 -2.18 11.83 4.97
N ASN A 271 -1.98 12.92 5.72
CA ASN A 271 -2.03 14.27 5.17
C ASN A 271 -0.80 14.57 4.32
N MET A 272 -1.04 14.97 3.07
CA MET A 272 -0.01 15.27 2.09
C MET A 272 -0.10 16.71 1.61
N ASN A 273 1.06 17.31 1.35
CA ASN A 273 1.12 18.62 0.73
C ASN A 273 0.69 18.56 -0.75
N ILE A 274 0.11 19.66 -1.23
CA ILE A 274 -0.29 19.86 -2.64
C ILE A 274 0.92 19.72 -3.56
N GLY A 275 2.10 20.21 -3.15
CA GLY A 275 3.34 20.05 -3.92
C GLY A 275 3.67 18.58 -4.20
N SER A 276 3.59 17.74 -3.17
CA SER A 276 3.82 16.29 -3.31
C SER A 276 2.76 15.65 -4.20
N MET A 277 1.48 16.04 -4.08
CA MET A 277 0.41 15.55 -4.96
C MET A 277 0.67 15.90 -6.43
N LEU A 278 1.11 17.12 -6.72
CA LEU A 278 1.45 17.54 -8.08
C LEU A 278 2.64 16.76 -8.64
N GLN A 279 3.67 16.52 -7.82
CA GLN A 279 4.80 15.68 -8.21
C GLN A 279 4.35 14.24 -8.50
N MET A 280 3.51 13.64 -7.66
CA MET A 280 2.96 12.31 -7.92
C MET A 280 2.16 12.25 -9.22
N LEU A 281 1.32 13.26 -9.46
CA LEU A 281 0.56 13.37 -10.70
C LEU A 281 1.51 13.37 -11.91
N LEU A 282 2.60 14.15 -11.84
CA LEU A 282 3.60 14.23 -12.91
C LEU A 282 4.37 12.91 -13.10
N VAL A 283 4.72 12.19 -12.02
CA VAL A 283 5.31 10.84 -12.08
C VAL A 283 4.34 9.81 -12.67
N MET A 284 3.03 10.03 -12.60
CA MET A 284 2.06 9.08 -13.12
C MET A 284 1.66 9.32 -14.58
N VAL A 285 1.89 10.51 -15.14
CA VAL A 285 1.52 10.84 -16.53
C VAL A 285 2.16 9.89 -17.56
N PRO A 286 3.46 9.59 -17.54
CA PRO A 286 4.04 8.61 -18.47
C PRO A 286 3.44 7.21 -18.30
N MET A 287 3.10 6.83 -17.06
CA MET A 287 2.50 5.54 -16.74
C MET A 287 1.12 5.39 -17.37
N LEU A 288 0.33 6.47 -17.33
CA LEU A 288 -0.97 6.55 -17.97
C LEU A 288 -0.88 6.42 -19.50
N LEU A 289 0.11 7.04 -20.13
CA LEU A 289 0.36 6.91 -21.58
C LEU A 289 0.77 5.47 -21.96
N ILE A 290 1.65 4.84 -21.17
CA ILE A 290 2.06 3.44 -21.36
C ILE A 290 0.84 2.53 -21.27
N GLY A 291 0.02 2.68 -20.21
CA GLY A 291 -1.15 1.84 -19.98
C GLY A 291 -2.20 1.97 -21.07
N THR A 292 -2.61 3.20 -21.40
CA THR A 292 -3.62 3.45 -22.44
C THR A 292 -3.15 3.01 -23.83
N SER A 293 -1.88 3.20 -24.17
CA SER A 293 -1.33 2.76 -25.46
C SER A 293 -1.24 1.23 -25.57
N LEU A 294 -0.79 0.56 -24.52
CA LEU A 294 -0.73 -0.91 -24.47
C LEU A 294 -2.13 -1.52 -24.51
N LEU A 295 -3.07 -0.98 -23.73
CA LEU A 295 -4.47 -1.41 -23.75
C LEU A 295 -5.10 -1.21 -25.12
N THR A 296 -4.78 -0.13 -25.82
CA THR A 296 -5.27 0.11 -27.18
C THR A 296 -4.70 -0.91 -28.15
N PHE A 297 -3.41 -1.21 -28.06
CA PHE A 297 -2.76 -2.23 -28.87
C PHE A 297 -3.40 -3.62 -28.68
N LEU A 298 -3.66 -4.02 -27.43
CA LEU A 298 -4.28 -5.30 -27.10
C LEU A 298 -5.76 -5.34 -27.46
N SER A 299 -6.50 -4.26 -27.19
CA SER A 299 -7.93 -4.17 -27.53
C SER A 299 -8.15 -4.20 -29.04
N ALA A 300 -7.23 -3.63 -29.83
CA ALA A 300 -7.28 -3.71 -31.29
C ALA A 300 -7.05 -5.15 -31.81
N ALA A 301 -6.39 -6.01 -31.03
CA ALA A 301 -6.21 -7.42 -31.34
C ALA A 301 -7.44 -8.28 -31.01
N ALA A 302 -8.20 -7.89 -29.98
CA ALA A 302 -9.34 -8.65 -29.49
C ALA A 302 -10.49 -8.65 -30.51
N LYS A 303 -11.18 -9.80 -30.61
CA LYS A 303 -12.37 -9.98 -31.44
C LYS A 303 -13.66 -9.56 -30.74
N SER A 304 -13.66 -9.52 -29.41
CA SER A 304 -14.82 -9.15 -28.59
C SER A 304 -14.42 -8.37 -27.34
N MET A 305 -15.39 -7.67 -26.74
CA MET A 305 -15.21 -6.99 -25.47
C MET A 305 -14.80 -7.95 -24.34
N LYS A 306 -15.30 -9.20 -24.36
CA LYS A 306 -14.93 -10.24 -23.39
C LYS A 306 -13.46 -10.66 -23.51
N GLU A 307 -12.95 -10.79 -24.72
CA GLU A 307 -11.54 -11.12 -24.96
C GLU A 307 -10.63 -9.98 -24.51
N ALA A 308 -10.98 -8.72 -24.84
CA ALA A 308 -10.26 -7.55 -24.34
C ALA A 308 -10.24 -7.49 -22.80
N GLN A 309 -11.37 -7.80 -22.15
CA GLN A 309 -11.46 -7.86 -20.69
C GLN A 309 -10.59 -8.98 -20.09
N SER A 310 -10.45 -10.12 -20.76
CA SER A 310 -9.60 -11.22 -20.29
C SER A 310 -8.12 -10.83 -20.24
N HIS A 311 -7.66 -10.00 -21.18
CA HIS A 311 -6.30 -9.44 -21.16
C HIS A 311 -6.10 -8.47 -19.99
N MET A 312 -7.16 -7.80 -19.53
CA MET A 312 -7.08 -6.85 -18.42
C MET A 312 -6.65 -7.52 -17.12
N THR A 313 -7.06 -8.76 -16.85
CA THR A 313 -6.62 -9.51 -15.66
C THR A 313 -5.09 -9.62 -15.60
N TRP A 314 -4.45 -9.94 -16.72
CA TRP A 314 -2.98 -10.04 -16.79
C TRP A 314 -2.30 -8.67 -16.70
N LEU A 315 -2.91 -7.64 -17.27
CA LEU A 315 -2.41 -6.27 -17.20
C LEU A 315 -2.46 -5.70 -15.78
N VAL A 316 -3.48 -6.04 -14.99
CA VAL A 316 -3.55 -5.66 -13.56
C VAL A 316 -2.38 -6.24 -12.77
N LEU A 317 -1.93 -7.45 -13.11
CA LEU A 317 -0.83 -8.11 -12.39
C LEU A 317 0.54 -7.47 -12.67
N LEU A 318 0.77 -6.90 -13.86
CA LEU A 318 2.05 -6.31 -14.25
C LEU A 318 2.56 -5.23 -13.27
N PRO A 319 1.75 -4.20 -12.89
CA PRO A 319 2.15 -3.24 -11.86
C PRO A 319 2.34 -3.82 -10.47
N MET A 320 1.64 -4.92 -10.14
CA MET A 320 1.63 -5.48 -8.79
C MET A 320 2.91 -6.24 -8.49
N LEU A 321 3.46 -6.97 -9.46
CA LEU A 321 4.65 -7.81 -9.25
C LEU A 321 5.85 -7.02 -8.68
N PRO A 322 6.24 -5.86 -9.24
CA PRO A 322 7.38 -5.11 -8.71
C PRO A 322 7.09 -4.45 -7.37
N GLY A 323 5.83 -4.06 -7.13
CA GLY A 323 5.37 -3.57 -5.83
C GLY A 323 5.57 -4.63 -4.74
N TYR A 324 5.07 -5.85 -4.97
CA TYR A 324 5.22 -6.95 -4.02
C TYR A 324 6.68 -7.40 -3.86
N ALA A 325 7.44 -7.45 -4.97
CA ALA A 325 8.86 -7.79 -4.91
C ALA A 325 9.64 -6.81 -4.03
N LEU A 326 9.39 -5.51 -4.14
CA LEU A 326 10.03 -4.49 -3.31
C LEU A 326 9.53 -4.47 -1.86
N MET A 327 8.29 -4.89 -1.61
CA MET A 327 7.79 -5.10 -0.24
C MET A 327 8.47 -6.31 0.44
N ALA A 328 8.71 -7.39 -0.31
CA ALA A 328 9.41 -8.57 0.20
C ALA A 328 10.92 -8.34 0.34
N TYR A 329 11.52 -7.64 -0.63
CA TYR A 329 12.95 -7.34 -0.70
C TYR A 329 13.14 -5.85 -0.89
N PRO A 330 13.26 -5.07 0.21
CA PRO A 330 13.56 -3.64 0.12
C PRO A 330 15.00 -3.45 -0.40
N VAL A 331 15.14 -3.29 -1.72
CA VAL A 331 16.43 -3.04 -2.38
C VAL A 331 16.77 -1.56 -2.29
N LYS A 332 18.06 -1.25 -2.13
CA LYS A 332 18.56 0.12 -2.28
C LYS A 332 18.20 0.66 -3.67
N SER A 333 17.82 1.93 -3.73
CA SER A 333 17.44 2.57 -5.00
C SER A 333 18.68 2.78 -5.88
N GLU A 334 18.72 2.09 -7.01
CA GLU A 334 19.79 2.20 -8.01
C GLU A 334 19.26 2.89 -9.28
N LEU A 335 20.15 3.53 -10.05
CA LEU A 335 19.75 4.35 -11.20
C LEU A 335 18.95 3.56 -12.26
N TRP A 336 19.31 2.29 -12.49
CA TRP A 336 18.64 1.44 -13.49
C TRP A 336 17.16 1.17 -13.16
N GLN A 337 16.77 1.20 -11.88
CA GLN A 337 15.39 0.95 -11.46
C GLN A 337 14.45 2.05 -11.96
N TYR A 338 14.97 3.25 -12.20
CA TYR A 338 14.22 4.37 -12.76
C TYR A 338 13.97 4.24 -14.27
N ALA A 339 14.68 3.37 -14.97
CA ALA A 339 14.45 3.08 -16.39
C ALA A 339 13.37 2.01 -16.60
N VAL A 340 13.12 1.16 -15.60
CA VAL A 340 12.17 0.04 -15.72
C VAL A 340 10.77 0.49 -15.29
N PRO A 341 9.73 0.34 -16.14
CA PRO A 341 8.36 0.66 -15.76
C PRO A 341 7.90 -0.11 -14.52
N PHE A 342 6.92 0.44 -13.81
CA PHE A 342 6.39 -0.04 -12.52
C PHE A 342 7.40 0.09 -11.36
N LEU A 343 8.66 -0.34 -11.54
CA LEU A 343 9.74 -0.10 -10.59
C LEU A 343 10.02 1.39 -10.45
N SER A 344 10.15 2.10 -11.56
CA SER A 344 10.46 3.52 -11.58
C SER A 344 9.35 4.35 -10.93
N GLN A 345 8.07 4.05 -11.23
CA GLN A 345 6.92 4.65 -10.57
C GLN A 345 6.94 4.41 -9.06
N ASN A 346 7.23 3.18 -8.62
CA ASN A 346 7.31 2.87 -7.20
C ASN A 346 8.40 3.69 -6.50
N GLN A 347 9.62 3.66 -7.03
CA GLN A 347 10.76 4.37 -6.44
C GLN A 347 10.60 5.89 -6.46
N MET A 348 10.04 6.46 -7.54
CA MET A 348 9.76 7.89 -7.63
C MET A 348 8.70 8.31 -6.61
N LEU A 349 7.60 7.55 -6.49
CA LEU A 349 6.56 7.84 -5.50
C LEU A 349 7.08 7.73 -4.07
N LEU A 350 7.92 6.72 -3.76
CA LEU A 350 8.55 6.58 -2.45
C LEU A 350 9.41 7.81 -2.10
N LYS A 351 10.20 8.33 -3.04
CA LYS A 351 10.97 9.57 -2.84
C LYS A 351 10.07 10.77 -2.55
N VAL A 352 8.98 10.92 -3.30
CA VAL A 352 8.01 12.01 -3.07
C VAL A 352 7.33 11.89 -1.70
N ILE A 353 6.94 10.68 -1.28
CA ILE A 353 6.30 10.43 0.02
C ILE A 353 7.26 10.73 1.17
N ARG A 354 8.52 10.34 1.04
CA ARG A 354 9.57 10.56 2.03
C ARG A 354 10.15 11.98 2.01
N HIS A 355 9.68 12.83 1.08
CA HIS A 355 10.19 14.19 0.88
C HIS A 355 11.69 14.21 0.56
N GLU A 356 12.18 13.17 -0.13
CA GLU A 356 13.54 13.11 -0.62
C GLU A 356 13.66 13.89 -1.94
N ALA A 357 14.75 14.64 -2.10
CA ALA A 357 15.03 15.32 -3.36
C ALA A 357 15.26 14.30 -4.48
N ILE A 358 14.59 14.51 -5.62
CA ILE A 358 14.79 13.72 -6.83
C ILE A 358 15.77 14.48 -7.72
N SER A 359 16.93 13.90 -7.99
CA SER A 359 17.95 14.53 -8.82
C SER A 359 17.46 14.73 -10.26
N PRO A 360 17.94 15.78 -10.97
CA PRO A 360 17.63 15.96 -12.38
C PRO A 360 18.02 14.76 -13.25
N THR A 361 19.08 14.02 -12.87
CA THR A 361 19.51 12.80 -13.54
C THR A 361 18.48 11.68 -13.43
N ILE A 362 17.87 11.48 -12.25
CA ILE A 362 16.81 10.50 -12.06
C ILE A 362 15.59 10.89 -12.90
N TRP A 363 15.20 12.16 -12.92
CA TRP A 363 14.12 12.65 -13.77
C TRP A 363 14.37 12.40 -15.25
N ALA A 364 15.59 12.66 -15.74
CA ALA A 364 15.96 12.46 -17.13
C ALA A 364 15.89 10.98 -17.53
N VAL A 365 16.46 10.07 -16.73
CA VAL A 365 16.39 8.62 -16.98
C VAL A 365 14.95 8.14 -16.95
N TYR A 366 14.19 8.55 -15.93
CA TYR A 366 12.80 8.17 -15.75
C TYR A 366 11.90 8.60 -16.91
N LEU A 367 11.93 9.90 -17.26
CA LEU A 367 11.11 10.44 -18.34
C LEU A 367 11.56 9.91 -19.69
N GLY A 368 12.87 9.82 -19.94
CA GLY A 368 13.42 9.28 -21.18
C GLY A 368 12.98 7.84 -21.44
N ALA A 369 13.13 6.96 -20.45
CA ALA A 369 12.73 5.56 -20.58
C ALA A 369 11.20 5.40 -20.66
N SER A 370 10.45 6.09 -19.81
CA SER A 370 8.99 5.93 -19.74
C SER A 370 8.28 6.53 -20.96
N LEU A 371 8.69 7.73 -21.41
CA LEU A 371 8.13 8.34 -22.62
C LEU A 371 8.61 7.62 -23.88
N GLY A 372 9.85 7.12 -23.90
CA GLY A 372 10.35 6.27 -24.98
C GLY A 372 9.50 5.01 -25.13
N LEU A 373 9.23 4.31 -24.04
CA LEU A 373 8.34 3.15 -24.06
C LEU A 373 6.91 3.52 -24.47
N ALA A 374 6.37 4.62 -23.95
CA ALA A 374 5.03 5.10 -24.34
C ALA A 374 4.95 5.37 -25.85
N ALA A 375 5.97 6.01 -26.43
CA ALA A 375 6.05 6.29 -27.86
C ALA A 375 6.12 5.00 -28.70
N VAL A 376 6.91 4.01 -28.26
CA VAL A 376 7.00 2.70 -28.93
C VAL A 376 5.66 1.97 -28.90
N LEU A 377 4.98 1.95 -27.76
CA LEU A 377 3.66 1.31 -27.61
C LEU A 377 2.57 2.03 -28.41
N TRP A 378 2.58 3.37 -28.40
CA TRP A 378 1.69 4.18 -29.21
C TRP A 378 1.90 3.92 -30.70
N PHE A 379 3.15 3.89 -31.16
CA PHE A 379 3.49 3.56 -32.55
C PHE A 379 3.02 2.14 -32.92
N ALA A 380 3.23 1.16 -32.04
CA ALA A 380 2.75 -0.21 -32.23
C ALA A 380 1.22 -0.26 -32.35
N ALA A 381 0.49 0.48 -31.50
CA ALA A 381 -0.97 0.59 -31.57
C ALA A 381 -1.43 1.19 -32.91
N VAL A 382 -0.81 2.29 -33.35
CA VAL A 382 -1.12 2.93 -34.64
C VAL A 382 -0.83 1.98 -35.81
N ARG A 383 0.32 1.31 -35.82
CA ARG A 383 0.68 0.35 -36.88
C ARG A 383 -0.30 -0.81 -36.95
N ARG A 384 -0.82 -1.27 -35.81
CA ARG A 384 -1.80 -2.35 -35.79
C ARG A 384 -3.13 -1.95 -36.45
N TYR A 385 -3.59 -0.72 -36.27
CA TYR A 385 -4.77 -0.18 -36.96
C TYR A 385 -4.62 -0.02 -38.48
N HIS A 386 -3.39 -0.05 -39.00
CA HIS A 386 -3.16 -0.06 -40.44
C HIS A 386 -3.34 -1.46 -41.04
N ASN A 387 -3.27 -2.53 -40.24
CA ASN A 387 -3.49 -3.88 -40.76
C ASN A 387 -4.95 -4.07 -41.18
N GLU A 388 -5.15 -4.47 -42.43
CA GLU A 388 -6.49 -4.65 -43.04
C GLU A 388 -7.33 -5.73 -42.35
N ARG A 389 -6.69 -6.70 -41.68
CA ARG A 389 -7.35 -7.72 -40.86
C ARG A 389 -8.10 -7.16 -39.64
N LEU A 390 -7.94 -5.88 -39.32
CA LEU A 390 -8.74 -5.20 -38.30
C LEU A 390 -10.15 -4.85 -38.80
N ALA A 391 -10.31 -4.65 -40.11
CA ALA A 391 -11.54 -4.25 -40.79
C ALA A 391 -12.30 -5.42 -41.41
N ILE A 392 -11.83 -6.66 -41.24
CA ILE A 392 -12.52 -7.86 -41.72
C ILE A 392 -12.94 -8.61 -40.45
N SER A 393 -14.18 -8.40 -40.00
CA SER A 393 -14.80 -9.28 -39.01
C SER A 393 -15.27 -10.56 -39.73
N GLY A 394 -14.32 -11.44 -40.05
CA GLY A 394 -14.53 -12.78 -40.60
C GLY A 394 -13.90 -13.82 -39.70
#